data_AF-A0A1X1FCE3-F1
#
_entry.id   AF-A0A1X1FCE3-F1
#
_cell.length_a   1.000
_cell.length_b   1.000
_cell.length_c   1.000
_cell.angle_alpha   90.00
_cell.angle_beta   90.00
_cell.angle_gamma   90.00
#
_symmetry.space_group_name_H-M   'P 1'
#
loop_
_entity.id
_entity.type
_entity.pdbx_description
1 polymer ?
#
loop_
_entity_poly.entity_id
_entity_poly.type
_entity_poly.pdbx_seq_one_letter_code
_entity_poly.pdbx_strand_id
1 'polypeptide(L)'
;MNLHKSIRRFSVIVIASVGLSVSGLLIQSGRVAADSAVNSYIFNQHLTPANVTKSIWSGFPKNAYTAGAPTGVVVHETGNPSSTIYGEIAYMKRNYQNAFVHSYVDASRVINIADTNYLAWGCGFPGNGRFIQFEQVEVHSKAAFAKEVNNAANYTAELLHQYNLPLNNAVNDGKGTVWSHKAVAKYLGGSDHVDPDGYYAKAGQTYFGEAYTMNDFYTLVKHYYDNSSASTSSSTTNQTSGTSGALNANSASQQAAVKYYRGQGNETATLLPTFSHYRLYNHVKGAGYSTYSYSWASLPAYTGKKVYVDSRGVKTPSKSTWYRIRFNKAANAQKYWVFSKTLSFNPVTYSDSNESITIKSGKYALRNHVYNTSTLSKVTGSTQSILNQTFKVNKKANKTHGKGTTHWYRFKLNDQNVWVCEQATE
;
A
#
# COMPACT_ATOMS: atom_id res chain seq x y z
N MET A 1 -67.60 24.67 40.82
CA MET A 1 -67.10 25.97 41.31
C MET A 1 -65.65 25.80 41.72
N ASN A 2 -64.73 26.47 41.03
CA ASN A 2 -63.35 26.87 41.37
C ASN A 2 -62.37 25.81 41.92
N LEU A 3 -61.40 25.33 41.14
CA LEU A 3 -60.04 25.89 40.92
C LEU A 3 -59.29 26.29 42.19
N HIS A 4 -58.23 25.55 42.54
CA HIS A 4 -56.90 26.13 42.74
C HIS A 4 -55.78 25.07 42.66
N LYS A 5 -54.97 25.17 41.60
CA LYS A 5 -53.64 24.55 41.48
C LYS A 5 -52.68 25.28 42.41
N SER A 6 -51.96 24.55 43.25
CA SER A 6 -50.82 25.06 44.01
C SER A 6 -49.56 25.05 43.13
N ILE A 7 -48.98 26.23 42.93
CA ILE A 7 -47.72 26.49 42.24
C ILE A 7 -46.61 26.45 43.30
N ARG A 8 -45.69 25.48 43.23
CA ARG A 8 -44.39 25.57 43.92
C ARG A 8 -43.37 26.21 43.00
N ARG A 9 -42.87 27.37 43.41
CA ARG A 9 -41.75 28.10 42.81
C ARG A 9 -40.46 27.34 43.07
N PHE A 10 -39.75 26.92 42.02
CA PHE A 10 -38.33 26.56 42.12
C PHE A 10 -37.50 27.74 41.62
N SER A 11 -36.69 28.29 42.52
CA SER A 11 -35.67 29.29 42.21
C SER A 11 -34.62 28.68 41.29
N VAL A 12 -34.46 29.26 40.11
CA VAL A 12 -33.38 28.92 39.18
C VAL A 12 -32.10 29.55 39.74
N ILE A 13 -31.18 28.71 40.24
CA ILE A 13 -29.81 29.10 40.51
C ILE A 13 -29.10 29.19 39.15
N VAL A 14 -28.76 30.41 38.73
CA VAL A 14 -27.87 30.66 37.60
C VAL A 14 -26.45 30.33 38.05
N ILE A 15 -25.99 29.12 37.73
CA ILE A 15 -24.57 28.78 37.80
C ILE A 15 -23.95 29.30 36.50
N ALA A 16 -23.14 30.35 36.62
CA ALA A 16 -22.25 30.80 35.57
C ALA A 16 -21.15 29.75 35.35
N SER A 17 -21.44 28.75 34.53
CA SER A 17 -20.41 27.86 33.99
C SER A 17 -19.66 28.59 32.89
N VAL A 18 -18.40 28.94 33.17
CA VAL A 18 -17.41 29.37 32.18
C VAL A 18 -17.39 28.31 31.07
N GLY A 19 -17.95 28.67 29.92
CA GLY A 19 -17.91 27.85 28.72
C GLY A 19 -16.47 27.79 28.22
N LEU A 20 -15.72 26.80 28.69
CA LEU A 20 -14.58 26.28 27.95
C LEU A 20 -15.16 25.65 26.68
N SER A 21 -15.22 26.43 25.62
CA SER A 21 -15.35 25.94 24.26
C SER A 21 -14.15 25.05 23.99
N VAL A 22 -14.26 23.76 24.33
CA VAL A 22 -13.44 22.72 23.74
C VAL A 22 -13.89 22.69 22.28
N SER A 23 -13.23 23.51 21.47
CA SER A 23 -13.18 23.35 20.03
C SER A 23 -12.57 21.98 19.80
N GLY A 24 -13.44 20.95 19.79
CA GLY A 24 -13.10 19.62 19.35
C GLY A 24 -12.62 19.77 17.93
N LEU A 25 -11.30 19.84 17.77
CA LEU A 25 -10.66 19.75 16.48
C LEU A 25 -10.95 18.32 15.99
N LEU A 26 -12.07 18.17 15.29
CA LEU A 26 -12.33 17.05 14.41
C LEU A 26 -11.23 17.12 13.34
N ILE A 27 -10.08 16.54 13.65
CA ILE A 27 -9.09 16.19 12.65
C ILE A 27 -9.81 15.17 11.77
N GLN A 28 -10.39 15.64 10.66
CA GLN A 28 -10.76 14.77 9.56
C GLN A 28 -9.48 14.11 9.10
N SER A 29 -9.21 12.91 9.61
CA SER A 29 -8.15 12.03 9.16
C SER A 29 -8.40 11.73 7.69
N GLY A 30 -7.78 12.53 6.82
CA GLY A 30 -7.74 12.25 5.39
C GLY A 30 -7.13 10.87 5.22
N ARG A 31 -7.96 9.88 4.85
CA ARG A 31 -7.49 8.52 4.58
C ARG A 31 -6.52 8.58 3.40
N VAL A 32 -5.22 8.58 3.67
CA VAL A 32 -4.19 8.44 2.66
C VAL A 32 -4.09 6.95 2.35
N ALA A 33 -4.91 6.46 1.42
CA ALA A 33 -4.73 5.09 0.96
C ALA A 33 -3.50 5.02 0.03
N ALA A 34 -2.79 3.90 0.09
CA ALA A 34 -1.49 3.72 -0.53
C ALA A 34 -1.58 2.94 -1.83
N ASP A 35 -0.47 2.84 -2.55
CA ASP A 35 -0.41 2.08 -3.80
C ASP A 35 -0.75 0.60 -3.60
N SER A 36 -0.23 -0.07 -2.58
CA SER A 36 -0.60 -1.47 -2.28
C SER A 36 -1.76 -1.57 -1.30
N ALA A 37 -2.47 -2.71 -1.35
CA ALA A 37 -3.48 -3.07 -0.36
C ALA A 37 -2.90 -3.19 1.06
N VAL A 38 -1.64 -3.63 1.18
CA VAL A 38 -0.90 -3.74 2.45
C VAL A 38 -0.63 -2.36 3.03
N ASN A 39 0.02 -1.45 2.29
CA ASN A 39 0.31 -0.10 2.78
C ASN A 39 -0.98 0.68 3.08
N SER A 40 -2.03 0.46 2.28
CA SER A 40 -3.36 1.05 2.57
C SER A 40 -3.90 0.58 3.91
N TYR A 41 -3.74 -0.71 4.23
CA TYR A 41 -4.15 -1.26 5.51
C TYR A 41 -3.31 -0.69 6.65
N ILE A 42 -1.98 -0.63 6.50
CA ILE A 42 -1.06 -0.04 7.47
C ILE A 42 -1.51 1.38 7.84
N PHE A 43 -1.74 2.25 6.85
CA PHE A 43 -2.18 3.62 7.10
C PHE A 43 -3.59 3.71 7.68
N ASN A 44 -4.54 2.90 7.19
CA ASN A 44 -5.92 2.92 7.69
C ASN A 44 -6.05 2.36 9.11
N GLN A 45 -5.14 1.48 9.54
CA GLN A 45 -5.10 0.95 10.89
C GLN A 45 -4.19 1.77 11.81
N HIS A 46 -3.54 2.82 11.29
CA HIS A 46 -2.60 3.64 12.05
C HIS A 46 -1.53 2.80 12.75
N LEU A 47 -0.98 1.80 12.06
CA LEU A 47 0.01 0.91 12.65
C LEU A 47 1.29 1.69 12.97
N THR A 48 1.68 1.68 14.23
CA THR A 48 2.95 2.26 14.68
C THR A 48 4.10 1.28 14.41
N PRO A 49 5.33 1.74 14.11
CA PRO A 49 6.49 0.86 14.09
C PRO A 49 6.83 0.30 15.48
N ALA A 50 7.44 -0.88 15.53
CA ALA A 50 8.10 -1.37 16.73
C ALA A 50 9.43 -0.62 16.95
N ASN A 51 9.81 -0.41 18.20
CA ASN A 51 11.12 0.16 18.53
C ASN A 51 12.24 -0.82 18.17
N VAL A 52 13.37 -0.29 17.74
CA VAL A 52 14.59 -1.07 17.53
C VAL A 52 15.23 -1.39 18.87
N THR A 53 15.40 -2.68 19.14
CA THR A 53 16.17 -3.16 20.29
C THR A 53 17.58 -3.54 19.85
N LYS A 54 18.58 -3.15 20.63
CA LYS A 54 19.99 -3.52 20.40
C LYS A 54 20.38 -4.64 21.36
N SER A 55 20.85 -5.75 20.82
CA SER A 55 21.33 -6.92 21.57
C SER A 55 22.60 -7.46 20.92
N ILE A 56 23.55 -6.55 20.66
CA ILE A 56 24.76 -6.86 19.90
C ILE A 56 25.52 -8.02 20.52
N TRP A 57 25.71 -9.09 19.75
CA TRP A 57 26.50 -10.22 20.18
C TRP A 57 27.97 -10.04 19.76
N SER A 58 28.88 -10.13 20.73
CA SER A 58 30.32 -9.91 20.51
C SER A 58 31.02 -11.00 19.70
N GLY A 59 30.36 -12.13 19.43
CA GLY A 59 30.93 -13.26 18.69
C GLY A 59 31.00 -13.05 17.17
N PHE A 60 30.30 -12.04 16.63
CA PHE A 60 30.37 -11.74 15.19
C PHE A 60 31.67 -10.99 14.84
N PRO A 61 32.26 -11.28 13.67
CA PRO A 61 33.44 -10.57 13.19
C PRO A 61 33.12 -9.10 12.90
N LYS A 62 34.10 -8.23 13.10
CA LYS A 62 34.00 -6.78 12.87
C LYS A 62 34.87 -6.35 11.69
N ASN A 63 34.47 -6.75 10.49
CA ASN A 63 35.17 -6.42 9.25
C ASN A 63 34.67 -5.08 8.69
N ALA A 64 35.58 -4.22 8.23
CA ALA A 64 35.20 -2.94 7.66
C ALA A 64 34.48 -3.13 6.31
N TYR A 65 33.54 -2.23 6.01
CA TYR A 65 32.98 -2.09 4.66
C TYR A 65 34.07 -1.73 3.65
N THR A 66 33.90 -2.11 2.39
CA THR A 66 34.87 -1.82 1.31
C THR A 66 35.13 -0.32 1.15
N ALA A 67 34.10 0.51 1.36
CA ALA A 67 34.19 1.97 1.31
C ALA A 67 34.37 2.62 2.70
N GLY A 68 34.65 1.83 3.75
CA GLY A 68 34.74 2.30 5.14
C GLY A 68 33.39 2.54 5.83
N ALA A 69 32.29 2.67 5.08
CA ALA A 69 30.93 2.82 5.59
C ALA A 69 29.92 2.08 4.69
N PRO A 70 28.71 1.75 5.20
CA PRO A 70 27.66 1.15 4.37
C PRO A 70 27.17 2.14 3.30
N THR A 71 26.72 1.60 2.18
CA THR A 71 26.22 2.34 1.01
C THR A 71 24.75 2.03 0.70
N GLY A 72 24.09 1.25 1.55
CA GLY A 72 22.71 0.83 1.40
C GLY A 72 22.29 -0.24 2.40
N VAL A 73 21.05 -0.68 2.27
CA VAL A 73 20.39 -1.70 3.08
C VAL A 73 19.81 -2.77 2.14
N VAL A 74 20.05 -4.04 2.46
CA VAL A 74 19.43 -5.20 1.80
C VAL A 74 18.33 -5.75 2.70
N VAL A 75 17.15 -5.90 2.10
CA VAL A 75 15.99 -6.55 2.68
C VAL A 75 16.02 -8.02 2.29
N HIS A 76 15.98 -8.88 3.30
CA HIS A 76 15.90 -10.33 3.15
C HIS A 76 14.59 -10.90 3.71
N GLU A 77 14.40 -12.20 3.49
CA GLU A 77 13.48 -13.02 4.26
C GLU A 77 14.14 -14.38 4.58
N THR A 78 13.77 -14.97 5.72
CA THR A 78 14.47 -16.13 6.32
C THR A 78 14.43 -17.45 5.53
N GLY A 79 13.53 -17.57 4.56
CA GLY A 79 13.21 -18.77 3.79
C GLY A 79 12.55 -19.88 4.62
N ASN A 80 12.15 -19.58 5.86
CA ASN A 80 11.70 -20.56 6.83
C ASN A 80 10.31 -20.21 7.42
N PRO A 81 9.23 -20.81 6.90
CA PRO A 81 7.86 -20.52 7.33
C PRO A 81 7.49 -21.11 8.70
N SER A 82 8.45 -21.63 9.47
CA SER A 82 8.18 -22.27 10.77
C SER A 82 9.04 -21.71 11.90
N SER A 83 9.95 -20.80 11.60
CA SER A 83 10.87 -20.27 12.59
C SER A 83 10.27 -19.11 13.38
N THR A 84 10.99 -18.72 14.43
CA THR A 84 10.71 -17.52 15.19
C THR A 84 11.95 -16.64 15.17
N ILE A 85 11.80 -15.34 15.44
CA ILE A 85 12.94 -14.42 15.46
C ILE A 85 14.08 -14.89 16.39
N TYR A 86 13.75 -15.49 17.54
CA TYR A 86 14.76 -16.01 18.46
C TYR A 86 15.34 -17.35 18.00
N GLY A 87 14.55 -18.19 17.33
CA GLY A 87 15.04 -19.41 16.68
C GLY A 87 16.07 -19.07 15.61
N GLU A 88 15.76 -18.10 14.76
CA GLU A 88 16.66 -17.58 13.72
C GLU A 88 17.93 -16.97 14.30
N ILE A 89 17.81 -16.06 15.28
CA ILE A 89 18.98 -15.48 15.96
C ILE A 89 19.85 -16.58 16.60
N ALA A 90 19.25 -17.55 17.28
CA ALA A 90 20.00 -18.63 17.92
C ALA A 90 20.70 -19.52 16.89
N TYR A 91 20.04 -19.81 15.77
CA TYR A 91 20.62 -20.56 14.66
C TYR A 91 21.77 -19.79 14.01
N MET A 92 21.58 -18.51 13.70
CA MET A 92 22.60 -17.64 13.13
C MET A 92 23.84 -17.55 14.03
N LYS A 93 23.67 -17.38 15.35
CA LYS A 93 24.81 -17.35 16.29
C LYS A 93 25.64 -18.64 16.26
N ARG A 94 24.99 -19.80 16.12
CA ARG A 94 25.69 -21.11 16.03
C ARG A 94 26.38 -21.32 14.68
N ASN A 95 25.88 -20.68 13.62
CA ASN A 95 26.29 -20.92 12.23
C ASN A 95 26.89 -19.68 11.54
N TYR A 96 27.33 -18.68 12.31
CA TYR A 96 27.68 -17.36 11.78
C TYR A 96 28.83 -17.38 10.77
N GLN A 97 29.69 -18.41 10.83
CA GLN A 97 30.78 -18.62 9.88
C GLN A 97 30.28 -18.86 8.45
N ASN A 98 29.05 -19.37 8.30
CA ASN A 98 28.41 -19.53 7.00
C ASN A 98 27.67 -18.26 6.57
N ALA A 99 26.83 -17.72 7.45
CA ALA A 99 26.09 -16.49 7.21
C ALA A 99 25.65 -15.82 8.50
N PHE A 100 25.64 -14.49 8.50
CA PHE A 100 24.95 -13.70 9.51
C PHE A 100 24.50 -12.36 8.93
N VAL A 101 23.47 -11.77 9.52
CA VAL A 101 22.91 -10.45 9.20
C VAL A 101 22.95 -9.52 10.41
N HIS A 102 22.68 -8.24 10.20
CA HIS A 102 22.73 -7.24 11.27
C HIS A 102 21.52 -7.30 12.18
N SER A 103 20.36 -7.66 11.64
CA SER A 103 19.09 -7.54 12.36
C SER A 103 18.06 -8.54 11.88
N TYR A 104 17.07 -8.80 12.74
CA TYR A 104 15.85 -9.48 12.36
C TYR A 104 14.63 -8.61 12.65
N VAL A 105 13.58 -8.79 11.85
CA VAL A 105 12.30 -8.11 11.97
C VAL A 105 11.19 -9.15 11.98
N ASP A 106 10.22 -8.98 12.87
CA ASP A 106 8.93 -9.67 12.80
C ASP A 106 7.77 -8.69 13.04
N ALA A 107 6.55 -9.20 13.19
CA ALA A 107 5.37 -8.39 13.44
C ALA A 107 5.39 -7.61 14.77
N SER A 108 6.28 -7.91 15.70
CA SER A 108 6.31 -7.32 17.03
C SER A 108 7.62 -6.60 17.37
N ARG A 109 8.71 -6.96 16.69
CA ARG A 109 10.07 -6.64 17.11
C ARG A 109 10.95 -6.27 15.92
N VAL A 110 11.90 -5.38 16.19
CA VAL A 110 13.11 -5.19 15.41
C VAL A 110 14.30 -5.42 16.35
N ILE A 111 15.13 -6.40 16.07
CA ILE A 111 16.26 -6.79 16.91
C ILE A 111 17.54 -6.63 16.12
N ASN A 112 18.35 -5.63 16.48
CA ASN A 112 19.70 -5.44 15.97
C ASN A 112 20.69 -6.26 16.81
N ILE A 113 21.30 -7.26 16.18
CA ILE A 113 22.14 -8.28 16.83
C ILE A 113 23.62 -8.23 16.39
N ALA A 114 23.96 -7.54 15.30
CA ALA A 114 25.34 -7.26 14.89
C ALA A 114 25.57 -5.76 14.63
N ASP A 115 26.78 -5.27 14.89
CA ASP A 115 27.11 -3.84 14.80
C ASP A 115 27.07 -3.36 13.33
N THR A 116 26.16 -2.43 13.02
CA THR A 116 25.94 -1.93 11.65
C THR A 116 27.10 -1.10 11.08
N ASN A 117 28.11 -0.76 11.90
CA ASN A 117 29.33 -0.11 11.44
C ASN A 117 30.32 -1.08 10.76
N TYR A 118 30.07 -2.38 10.83
CA TYR A 118 30.86 -3.42 10.19
C TYR A 118 29.98 -4.22 9.24
N LEU A 119 30.58 -4.87 8.25
CA LEU A 119 29.82 -5.67 7.29
C LEU A 119 29.26 -6.96 7.90
N ALA A 120 28.23 -7.51 7.25
CA ALA A 120 27.68 -8.83 7.53
C ALA A 120 27.83 -9.77 6.32
N TRP A 121 27.54 -11.06 6.52
CA TRP A 121 27.77 -12.14 5.55
C TRP A 121 26.47 -12.79 5.06
N GLY A 122 25.46 -12.01 4.66
CA GLY A 122 24.15 -12.53 4.26
C GLY A 122 23.81 -12.43 2.77
N CYS A 123 24.58 -11.70 1.96
CA CYS A 123 24.22 -11.46 0.55
C CYS A 123 25.33 -11.68 -0.49
N GLY A 124 26.45 -12.29 -0.07
CA GLY A 124 27.61 -12.57 -0.92
C GLY A 124 28.40 -11.31 -1.30
N PHE A 125 29.65 -11.47 -1.74
CA PHE A 125 30.42 -10.35 -2.30
C PHE A 125 30.05 -10.10 -3.77
N PRO A 126 29.93 -8.84 -4.22
CA PRO A 126 30.36 -7.62 -3.53
C PRO A 126 29.33 -6.99 -2.59
N GLY A 127 28.12 -7.55 -2.45
CA GLY A 127 27.05 -7.02 -1.60
C GLY A 127 27.43 -6.90 -0.12
N ASN A 128 28.07 -7.92 0.45
CA ASN A 128 28.54 -7.95 1.83
C ASN A 128 29.42 -6.74 2.17
N GLY A 129 30.37 -6.40 1.28
CA GLY A 129 31.26 -5.26 1.46
C GLY A 129 30.58 -3.88 1.40
N ARG A 130 29.28 -3.82 1.07
CA ARG A 130 28.57 -2.59 0.76
C ARG A 130 27.37 -2.28 1.62
N PHE A 131 26.67 -3.28 2.16
CA PHE A 131 25.32 -3.06 2.65
C PHE A 131 25.08 -3.56 4.07
N ILE A 132 24.26 -2.80 4.80
CA ILE A 132 23.57 -3.29 5.99
C ILE A 132 22.52 -4.32 5.51
N GLN A 133 22.25 -5.33 6.32
CA GLN A 133 21.44 -6.49 5.94
C GLN A 133 20.54 -6.85 7.10
N PHE A 134 19.24 -7.02 6.86
CA PHE A 134 18.31 -7.53 7.85
C PHE A 134 17.38 -8.58 7.25
N GLU A 135 16.93 -9.49 8.12
CA GLU A 135 16.04 -10.59 7.79
C GLU A 135 14.62 -10.33 8.30
N GLN A 136 13.63 -10.75 7.52
CA GLN A 136 12.22 -10.78 7.92
C GLN A 136 11.79 -12.22 8.18
N VAL A 137 11.18 -12.46 9.33
CA VAL A 137 10.71 -13.79 9.71
C VAL A 137 9.35 -14.04 9.09
N GLU A 138 9.17 -15.10 8.31
CA GLU A 138 7.88 -15.39 7.67
C GLU A 138 6.73 -15.45 8.71
N VAL A 139 5.73 -14.57 8.57
CA VAL A 139 4.57 -14.50 9.49
C VAL A 139 3.27 -15.00 8.87
N HIS A 140 2.35 -15.47 9.72
CA HIS A 140 1.20 -16.28 9.29
C HIS A 140 -0.18 -15.62 9.46
N SER A 141 -0.24 -14.29 9.49
CA SER A 141 -1.54 -13.60 9.50
C SER A 141 -1.49 -12.26 8.77
N LYS A 142 -2.69 -11.80 8.37
CA LYS A 142 -2.86 -10.50 7.70
C LYS A 142 -2.33 -9.33 8.52
N ALA A 143 -2.66 -9.29 9.81
CA ALA A 143 -2.22 -8.22 10.70
C ALA A 143 -0.71 -8.32 10.96
N ALA A 144 -0.19 -9.53 11.16
CA ALA A 144 1.24 -9.76 11.36
C ALA A 144 2.05 -9.32 10.14
N PHE A 145 1.67 -9.72 8.92
CA PHE A 145 2.39 -9.37 7.70
C PHE A 145 2.43 -7.86 7.48
N ALA A 146 1.28 -7.18 7.63
CA ALA A 146 1.26 -5.72 7.53
C ALA A 146 2.14 -5.04 8.59
N LYS A 147 2.15 -5.55 9.82
CA LYS A 147 2.94 -4.98 10.90
C LYS A 147 4.44 -5.25 10.75
N GLU A 148 4.83 -6.43 10.27
CA GLU A 148 6.22 -6.75 9.95
C GLU A 148 6.74 -5.81 8.84
N VAL A 149 6.02 -5.72 7.72
CA VAL A 149 6.36 -4.81 6.61
C VAL A 149 6.46 -3.37 7.10
N ASN A 150 5.59 -2.96 8.01
CA ASN A 150 5.62 -1.64 8.65
C ASN A 150 6.90 -1.42 9.46
N ASN A 151 7.28 -2.39 10.29
CA ASN A 151 8.49 -2.36 11.11
C ASN A 151 9.74 -2.32 10.23
N ALA A 152 9.83 -3.19 9.23
CA ALA A 152 10.95 -3.27 8.30
C ALA A 152 11.13 -1.99 7.48
N ALA A 153 10.02 -1.38 7.03
CA ALA A 153 10.08 -0.15 6.25
C ALA A 153 10.55 1.06 7.09
N ASN A 154 10.04 1.19 8.32
CA ASN A 154 10.52 2.21 9.25
C ASN A 154 12.00 1.99 9.60
N TYR A 155 12.38 0.76 9.92
CA TYR A 155 13.78 0.44 10.25
C TYR A 155 14.74 0.72 9.09
N THR A 156 14.34 0.42 7.85
CA THR A 156 15.11 0.80 6.67
C THR A 156 15.31 2.32 6.60
N ALA A 157 14.26 3.11 6.85
CA ALA A 157 14.37 4.57 6.86
C ALA A 157 15.30 5.08 7.98
N GLU A 158 15.22 4.50 9.18
CA GLU A 158 16.11 4.83 10.31
C GLU A 158 17.58 4.55 9.97
N LEU A 159 17.88 3.41 9.34
CA LEU A 159 19.24 3.07 8.90
C LEU A 159 19.76 4.04 7.82
N LEU A 160 18.91 4.43 6.87
CA LEU A 160 19.31 5.41 5.85
C LEU A 160 19.65 6.76 6.50
N HIS A 161 18.86 7.22 7.46
CA HIS A 161 19.14 8.45 8.21
C HIS A 161 20.41 8.32 9.06
N GLN A 162 20.56 7.21 9.79
CA GLN A 162 21.72 6.93 10.65
C GLN A 162 23.05 7.02 9.89
N TYR A 163 23.08 6.60 8.63
CA TYR A 163 24.28 6.59 7.79
C TYR A 163 24.29 7.69 6.72
N ASN A 164 23.38 8.67 6.81
CA ASN A 164 23.26 9.78 5.87
C ASN A 164 23.18 9.34 4.39
N LEU A 165 22.43 8.25 4.14
CA LEU A 165 22.27 7.64 2.83
C LEU A 165 21.04 8.21 2.12
N PRO A 166 21.15 8.62 0.84
CA PRO A 166 20.00 9.13 0.10
C PRO A 166 18.98 8.02 -0.13
N LEU A 167 17.69 8.31 -0.01
CA LEU A 167 16.63 7.37 -0.36
C LEU A 167 16.62 7.10 -1.88
N ASN A 168 17.03 5.90 -2.31
CA ASN A 168 17.03 5.49 -3.71
C ASN A 168 16.76 3.98 -3.89
N ASN A 169 15.83 3.63 -4.77
CA ASN A 169 15.39 2.26 -5.02
C ASN A 169 16.26 1.57 -6.08
N ALA A 170 17.07 0.60 -5.68
CA ALA A 170 17.97 -0.12 -6.58
C ALA A 170 17.31 -1.32 -7.30
N VAL A 171 16.08 -1.69 -6.96
CA VAL A 171 15.44 -2.95 -7.41
C VAL A 171 15.25 -2.99 -8.93
N ASN A 172 15.12 -1.83 -9.57
CA ASN A 172 14.80 -1.75 -11.00
C ASN A 172 16.05 -1.55 -11.89
N ASP A 173 17.10 -0.90 -11.40
CA ASP A 173 18.25 -0.47 -12.21
C ASP A 173 19.62 -0.82 -11.61
N GLY A 174 19.66 -1.44 -10.43
CA GLY A 174 20.90 -1.78 -9.74
C GLY A 174 21.66 -0.58 -9.18
N LYS A 175 20.98 0.56 -8.96
CA LYS A 175 21.60 1.79 -8.45
C LYS A 175 20.77 2.38 -7.32
N GLY A 176 21.30 2.39 -6.11
CA GLY A 176 20.63 3.02 -4.98
C GLY A 176 21.06 2.49 -3.64
N THR A 177 20.20 2.67 -2.66
CA THR A 177 20.47 2.44 -1.24
C THR A 177 19.47 1.49 -0.60
N VAL A 178 18.35 1.18 -1.24
CA VAL A 178 17.39 0.15 -0.81
C VAL A 178 17.38 -0.97 -1.82
N TRP A 179 17.77 -2.16 -1.36
CA TRP A 179 17.99 -3.35 -2.19
C TRP A 179 17.17 -4.53 -1.68
N SER A 180 16.74 -5.41 -2.58
CA SER A 180 16.44 -6.80 -2.24
C SER A 180 17.65 -7.68 -2.48
N HIS A 181 17.70 -8.84 -1.85
CA HIS A 181 18.74 -9.83 -2.14
C HIS A 181 18.73 -10.23 -3.61
N LYS A 182 17.55 -10.37 -4.22
CA LYS A 182 17.39 -10.57 -5.67
C LYS A 182 18.07 -9.49 -6.51
N ALA A 183 17.95 -8.22 -6.11
CA ALA A 183 18.60 -7.12 -6.83
C ALA A 183 20.12 -7.20 -6.69
N VAL A 184 20.64 -7.57 -5.51
CA VAL A 184 22.07 -7.84 -5.31
C VAL A 184 22.53 -8.96 -6.25
N ALA A 185 21.89 -10.14 -6.19
CA ALA A 185 22.20 -11.29 -7.03
C ALA A 185 22.19 -10.92 -8.53
N LYS A 186 21.16 -10.22 -8.98
CA LYS A 186 20.98 -9.84 -10.39
C LYS A 186 22.01 -8.82 -10.89
N TYR A 187 22.28 -7.77 -10.12
CA TYR A 187 23.06 -6.62 -10.60
C TYR A 187 24.52 -6.66 -10.18
N LEU A 188 24.84 -7.37 -9.09
CA LEU A 188 26.17 -7.41 -8.50
C LEU A 188 26.77 -8.83 -8.48
N GLY A 189 25.95 -9.88 -8.57
CA GLY A 189 26.39 -11.27 -8.45
C GLY A 189 26.73 -11.68 -7.02
N GLY A 190 27.43 -12.80 -6.87
CA GLY A 190 27.88 -13.32 -5.57
C GLY A 190 26.86 -14.14 -4.78
N SER A 191 25.62 -14.16 -5.24
CA SER A 191 24.51 -14.95 -4.70
C SER A 191 23.50 -15.19 -5.84
N ASP A 192 22.68 -16.24 -5.72
CA ASP A 192 21.57 -16.57 -6.62
C ASP A 192 20.20 -16.46 -5.94
N HIS A 193 20.19 -16.02 -4.68
CA HIS A 193 18.99 -15.85 -3.88
C HIS A 193 18.06 -14.76 -4.44
N VAL A 194 16.74 -14.95 -4.22
CA VAL A 194 15.69 -14.12 -4.83
C VAL A 194 14.75 -13.46 -3.81
N ASP A 195 15.06 -13.53 -2.53
CA ASP A 195 14.32 -12.89 -1.45
C ASP A 195 14.32 -11.35 -1.54
N PRO A 196 13.29 -10.67 -1.00
CA PRO A 196 12.07 -11.21 -0.38
C PRO A 196 10.91 -11.32 -1.39
N ASP A 197 11.18 -11.24 -2.70
CA ASP A 197 10.16 -11.09 -3.74
C ASP A 197 9.07 -12.17 -3.66
N GLY A 198 9.47 -13.43 -3.43
CA GLY A 198 8.56 -14.57 -3.34
C GLY A 198 7.65 -14.49 -2.11
N TYR A 199 8.23 -14.25 -0.93
CA TYR A 199 7.50 -14.09 0.33
C TYR A 199 6.49 -12.95 0.24
N TYR A 200 6.93 -11.76 -0.20
CA TYR A 200 6.06 -10.59 -0.35
C TYR A 200 4.91 -10.84 -1.32
N ALA A 201 5.20 -11.43 -2.49
CA ALA A 201 4.17 -11.72 -3.47
C ALA A 201 3.14 -12.70 -2.91
N LYS A 202 3.59 -13.78 -2.26
CA LYS A 202 2.73 -14.81 -1.65
C LYS A 202 1.91 -14.24 -0.50
N ALA A 203 2.54 -13.62 0.50
CA ALA A 203 1.86 -13.08 1.68
C ALA A 203 0.88 -11.94 1.30
N GLY A 204 1.28 -11.04 0.40
CA GLY A 204 0.38 -10.02 -0.14
C GLY A 204 -0.83 -10.64 -0.84
N GLN A 205 -0.61 -11.62 -1.71
CA GLN A 205 -1.70 -12.29 -2.42
C GLN A 205 -2.64 -13.01 -1.46
N THR A 206 -2.10 -13.75 -0.49
CA THR A 206 -2.87 -14.53 0.50
C THR A 206 -3.69 -13.63 1.42
N TYR A 207 -3.08 -12.59 2.01
CA TYR A 207 -3.72 -11.81 3.07
C TYR A 207 -4.46 -10.55 2.58
N PHE A 208 -4.06 -10.04 1.41
CA PHE A 208 -4.55 -8.78 0.87
C PHE A 208 -5.15 -8.90 -0.54
N GLY A 209 -5.08 -10.09 -1.16
CA GLY A 209 -5.63 -10.34 -2.50
C GLY A 209 -4.82 -9.72 -3.63
N GLU A 210 -3.64 -9.16 -3.35
CA GLU A 210 -2.72 -8.54 -4.30
C GLU A 210 -1.28 -8.82 -3.85
N ALA A 211 -0.44 -9.30 -4.77
CA ALA A 211 0.99 -9.44 -4.52
C ALA A 211 1.61 -8.14 -3.99
N TYR A 212 2.32 -8.22 -2.87
CA TYR A 212 3.17 -7.14 -2.37
C TYR A 212 4.53 -7.21 -3.06
N THR A 213 5.16 -6.07 -3.33
CA THR A 213 6.43 -6.02 -4.05
C THR A 213 7.44 -5.14 -3.33
N MET A 214 8.71 -5.28 -3.65
CA MET A 214 9.75 -4.37 -3.15
C MET A 214 9.53 -2.91 -3.56
N ASN A 215 8.84 -2.64 -4.68
CA ASN A 215 8.45 -1.27 -5.03
C ASN A 215 7.37 -0.74 -4.06
N ASP A 216 6.41 -1.59 -3.65
CA ASP A 216 5.42 -1.23 -2.64
C ASP A 216 6.07 -1.02 -1.26
N PHE A 217 7.06 -1.85 -0.91
CA PHE A 217 7.89 -1.69 0.30
C PHE A 217 8.66 -0.37 0.27
N TYR A 218 9.36 -0.06 -0.82
CA TYR A 218 10.10 1.18 -0.98
C TYR A 218 9.20 2.42 -0.83
N THR A 219 7.95 2.37 -1.31
CA THR A 219 6.97 3.45 -1.06
C THR A 219 6.73 3.65 0.44
N LEU A 220 6.68 2.57 1.24
CA LEU A 220 6.51 2.68 2.68
C LEU A 220 7.79 3.17 3.37
N VAL A 221 8.98 2.73 2.93
CA VAL A 221 10.26 3.27 3.41
C VAL A 221 10.30 4.77 3.17
N LYS A 222 9.91 5.22 1.97
CA LYS A 222 9.85 6.64 1.62
C LYS A 222 8.97 7.44 2.58
N HIS A 223 7.79 6.92 2.90
CA HIS A 223 6.88 7.56 3.85
C HIS A 223 7.57 7.80 5.20
N TYR A 224 8.26 6.80 5.76
CA TYR A 224 9.00 6.95 7.01
C TYR A 224 10.22 7.86 6.89
N TYR A 225 10.96 7.75 5.78
CA TYR A 225 12.14 8.56 5.52
C TYR A 225 11.80 10.06 5.46
N ASP A 226 10.75 10.43 4.72
CA ASP A 226 10.30 11.82 4.61
C ASP A 226 9.74 12.36 5.94
N ASN A 227 8.98 11.54 6.68
CA ASN A 227 8.30 11.97 7.91
C ASN A 227 9.22 12.04 9.13
N SER A 228 10.34 11.33 9.13
CA SER A 228 11.35 11.43 10.19
C SER A 228 12.00 12.82 10.23
N SER A 229 12.08 13.51 9.08
CA SER A 229 12.59 14.88 8.97
C SER A 229 11.67 15.95 9.59
N ALA A 230 10.40 15.61 9.86
CA ALA A 230 9.42 16.53 10.44
C ALA A 230 9.32 16.43 11.98
N SER A 231 9.86 15.38 12.60
CA SER A 231 9.79 15.16 14.06
C SER A 231 11.01 15.65 14.85
N THR A 232 12.01 16.26 14.21
CA THR A 232 13.22 16.74 14.90
C THR A 232 13.12 18.19 15.41
N SER A 233 11.93 18.80 15.42
CA SER A 233 11.71 20.12 16.03
C SER A 233 10.89 20.02 17.31
N SER A 234 11.50 19.45 18.34
CA SER A 234 11.09 19.64 19.74
C SER A 234 12.34 19.75 20.57
N SER A 235 13.07 20.86 20.38
CA SER A 235 14.04 21.36 21.33
C SER A 235 13.56 22.71 21.86
N THR A 236 13.36 22.74 23.16
CA THR A 236 12.96 23.86 23.99
C THR A 236 14.14 24.81 24.15
N THR A 237 14.04 26.06 23.68
CA THR A 237 14.79 27.19 24.26
C THR A 237 14.09 28.53 23.98
N ASN A 238 13.98 29.32 25.04
CA ASN A 238 13.37 30.64 25.12
C ASN A 238 14.21 31.76 24.47
N GLN A 239 13.49 32.75 23.93
CA GLN A 239 13.81 34.18 23.73
C GLN A 239 15.08 34.60 22.95
N THR A 240 14.87 35.31 21.83
CA THR A 240 14.95 36.79 21.81
C THR A 240 14.42 37.37 20.49
N SER A 241 13.79 38.53 20.60
CA SER A 241 13.11 39.29 19.55
C SER A 241 14.07 39.89 18.51
N GLY A 242 13.70 39.80 17.24
CA GLY A 242 14.32 40.52 16.13
C GLY A 242 13.36 40.60 14.96
N THR A 243 12.74 41.77 14.79
CA THR A 243 11.74 42.11 13.77
C THR A 243 12.40 42.22 12.39
N SER A 244 11.92 41.48 11.38
CA SER A 244 11.71 41.97 10.00
C SER A 244 11.36 40.84 9.02
N GLY A 245 10.34 41.08 8.18
CA GLY A 245 10.10 40.31 6.95
C GLY A 245 8.99 39.27 7.00
N ALA A 246 7.74 39.70 7.24
CA ALA A 246 6.57 38.86 7.03
C ALA A 246 6.44 38.47 5.54
N LEU A 247 6.84 37.23 5.21
CA LEU A 247 6.43 36.58 3.97
C LEU A 247 5.11 35.86 4.24
N ASN A 248 4.08 36.29 3.49
CA ASN A 248 2.72 35.77 3.55
C ASN A 248 2.70 34.24 3.60
N ALA A 249 2.16 33.70 4.71
CA ALA A 249 1.76 32.32 4.82
C ALA A 249 0.68 32.04 3.76
N ASN A 250 1.09 31.45 2.63
CA ASN A 250 0.15 30.82 1.73
C ASN A 250 -0.55 29.71 2.51
N SER A 251 -1.84 29.96 2.79
CA SER A 251 -2.81 29.05 3.36
C SER A 251 -2.52 27.61 2.95
N ALA A 252 -2.25 26.75 3.94
CA ALA A 252 -2.05 25.32 3.74
C ALA A 252 -3.25 24.74 2.99
N SER A 253 -3.07 24.45 1.69
CA SER A 253 -4.12 23.83 0.89
C SER A 253 -4.47 22.49 1.53
N GLN A 254 -5.73 22.34 1.94
CA GLN A 254 -6.29 21.12 2.51
C GLN A 254 -5.78 19.89 1.72
N GLN A 255 -5.02 19.02 2.38
CA GLN A 255 -4.35 17.89 1.74
C GLN A 255 -5.40 16.99 1.08
N ALA A 256 -5.31 16.81 -0.23
CA ALA A 256 -6.33 16.08 -0.97
C ALA A 256 -6.25 14.58 -0.69
N ALA A 257 -7.30 14.02 -0.09
CA ALA A 257 -7.41 12.60 0.20
C ALA A 257 -7.80 11.81 -1.07
N VAL A 258 -7.27 10.61 -1.24
CA VAL A 258 -7.63 9.72 -2.36
C VAL A 258 -8.26 8.45 -1.82
N LYS A 259 -9.49 8.16 -2.26
CA LYS A 259 -10.18 6.91 -1.98
C LYS A 259 -9.93 5.92 -3.11
N TYR A 260 -9.37 4.76 -2.78
CA TYR A 260 -9.01 3.75 -3.76
C TYR A 260 -10.03 2.62 -3.81
N TYR A 261 -10.35 2.20 -5.02
CA TYR A 261 -11.23 1.08 -5.36
C TYR A 261 -10.44 0.10 -6.21
N ARG A 262 -10.25 -1.12 -5.73
CA ARG A 262 -9.46 -2.14 -6.45
C ARG A 262 -10.36 -2.98 -7.34
N GLY A 263 -9.86 -3.32 -8.53
CA GLY A 263 -10.41 -4.38 -9.36
C GLY A 263 -9.76 -5.73 -9.04
N GLN A 264 -10.10 -6.76 -9.81
CA GLN A 264 -9.50 -8.09 -9.69
C GLN A 264 -8.07 -8.20 -10.28
N GLY A 265 -7.45 -7.08 -10.65
CA GLY A 265 -6.09 -7.03 -11.16
C GLY A 265 -5.97 -6.99 -12.68
N ASN A 266 -6.80 -7.72 -13.42
CA ASN A 266 -6.62 -7.92 -14.87
C ASN A 266 -7.76 -7.35 -15.74
N GLU A 267 -8.48 -6.36 -15.23
CA GLU A 267 -9.37 -5.56 -16.06
C GLU A 267 -8.53 -4.75 -17.05
N THR A 268 -9.17 -4.24 -18.10
CA THR A 268 -8.48 -3.62 -19.22
C THR A 268 -9.19 -2.36 -19.66
N ALA A 269 -8.39 -1.41 -20.11
CA ALA A 269 -8.84 -0.22 -20.83
C ALA A 269 -7.98 -0.04 -22.07
N THR A 270 -8.38 0.87 -22.96
CA THR A 270 -7.54 1.31 -24.08
C THR A 270 -7.11 2.76 -23.89
N LEU A 271 -5.93 3.11 -24.37
CA LEU A 271 -5.47 4.50 -24.37
C LEU A 271 -6.31 5.33 -25.34
N LEU A 272 -6.89 6.44 -24.87
CA LEU A 272 -7.59 7.44 -25.69
C LEU A 272 -6.58 8.27 -26.50
N PRO A 273 -6.95 8.86 -27.64
CA PRO A 273 -6.06 9.76 -28.40
C PRO A 273 -5.43 10.89 -27.56
N THR A 274 -6.14 11.31 -26.52
CA THR A 274 -5.73 12.36 -25.57
C THR A 274 -4.73 11.88 -24.51
N PHE A 275 -4.29 10.62 -24.51
CA PHE A 275 -3.46 10.07 -23.43
C PHE A 275 -2.15 10.86 -23.24
N SER A 276 -1.55 11.33 -24.35
CA SER A 276 -0.30 12.08 -24.38
C SER A 276 -0.41 13.50 -23.81
N HIS A 277 -1.62 14.04 -23.68
CA HIS A 277 -1.87 15.34 -23.01
C HIS A 277 -1.67 15.25 -21.49
N TYR A 278 -1.59 14.03 -20.95
CA TYR A 278 -1.40 13.77 -19.53
C TYR A 278 -0.07 13.07 -19.30
N ARG A 279 0.32 12.92 -18.04
CA ARG A 279 1.53 12.18 -17.64
C ARG A 279 1.14 10.91 -16.89
N LEU A 280 2.06 9.95 -16.89
CA LEU A 280 2.05 8.84 -15.95
C LEU A 280 2.74 9.26 -14.67
N TYR A 281 2.31 8.71 -13.55
CA TYR A 281 2.90 8.99 -12.25
C TYR A 281 3.14 7.69 -11.48
N ASN A 282 4.07 7.72 -10.53
CA ASN A 282 4.22 6.64 -9.55
C ASN A 282 3.05 6.62 -8.54
N HIS A 283 2.42 7.77 -8.27
CA HIS A 283 1.24 7.90 -7.41
C HIS A 283 0.17 8.79 -8.03
N VAL A 284 -1.06 8.77 -7.50
CA VAL A 284 -2.07 9.77 -7.86
C VAL A 284 -1.52 11.17 -7.57
N LYS A 285 -1.48 12.03 -8.60
CA LYS A 285 -0.86 13.36 -8.49
C LYS A 285 -1.49 14.20 -7.36
N GLY A 286 -0.65 14.66 -6.45
CA GLY A 286 -1.06 15.49 -5.31
C GLY A 286 -1.94 14.76 -4.30
N ALA A 287 -1.68 13.47 -4.09
CA ALA A 287 -2.31 12.63 -3.05
C ALA A 287 -1.56 12.68 -1.70
N GLY A 288 -0.63 13.64 -1.52
CA GLY A 288 0.22 13.72 -0.32
C GLY A 288 1.50 12.88 -0.37
N TYR A 289 1.74 12.13 -1.45
CA TYR A 289 2.98 11.41 -1.71
C TYR A 289 3.89 12.18 -2.67
N SER A 290 5.22 12.04 -2.56
CA SER A 290 6.13 12.55 -3.61
C SER A 290 5.86 11.85 -4.93
N THR A 291 5.35 12.63 -5.88
CA THR A 291 4.98 12.13 -7.21
C THR A 291 6.06 12.45 -8.22
N TYR A 292 6.65 11.42 -8.82
CA TYR A 292 7.49 11.54 -10.02
C TYR A 292 6.65 11.18 -11.24
N SER A 293 6.92 11.87 -12.36
CA SER A 293 6.24 11.60 -13.61
C SER A 293 7.13 10.82 -14.56
N TYR A 294 6.52 9.92 -15.34
CA TYR A 294 7.19 9.22 -16.43
C TYR A 294 6.78 9.79 -17.79
N SER A 295 7.65 9.64 -18.78
CA SER A 295 7.35 9.94 -20.18
C SER A 295 6.61 8.78 -20.83
N TRP A 296 5.63 9.09 -21.68
CA TRP A 296 5.00 8.07 -22.53
C TRP A 296 5.96 7.54 -23.60
N ALA A 297 6.97 8.32 -24.00
CA ALA A 297 7.89 7.96 -25.08
C ALA A 297 8.78 6.75 -24.73
N SER A 298 9.00 6.48 -23.44
CA SER A 298 9.76 5.31 -22.97
C SER A 298 8.89 4.05 -22.80
N LEU A 299 7.63 4.09 -23.20
CA LEU A 299 6.66 3.01 -23.02
C LEU A 299 6.05 2.61 -24.38
N PRO A 300 5.59 1.35 -24.53
CA PRO A 300 4.93 0.89 -25.76
C PRO A 300 3.48 1.41 -25.85
N ALA A 301 3.33 2.74 -25.84
CA ALA A 301 2.06 3.47 -25.78
C ALA A 301 1.67 4.04 -27.15
N TYR A 302 0.45 3.73 -27.59
CA TYR A 302 -0.17 4.28 -28.79
C TYR A 302 -1.69 4.32 -28.60
N THR A 303 -2.40 5.12 -29.40
CA THR A 303 -3.87 5.22 -29.34
C THR A 303 -4.51 3.85 -29.56
N GLY A 304 -5.45 3.47 -28.70
CA GLY A 304 -6.08 2.15 -28.73
C GLY A 304 -5.26 1.04 -28.07
N LYS A 305 -4.04 1.31 -27.59
CA LYS A 305 -3.24 0.34 -26.85
C LYS A 305 -4.02 -0.18 -25.64
N LYS A 306 -4.17 -1.49 -25.55
CA LYS A 306 -4.71 -2.15 -24.36
C LYS A 306 -3.72 -2.07 -23.20
N VAL A 307 -4.21 -1.62 -22.06
CA VAL A 307 -3.51 -1.61 -20.78
C VAL A 307 -4.31 -2.41 -19.74
N TYR A 308 -3.62 -2.96 -18.75
CA TYR A 308 -4.24 -3.66 -17.63
C TYR A 308 -4.47 -2.69 -16.48
N VAL A 309 -5.64 -2.76 -15.85
CA VAL A 309 -6.08 -1.85 -14.80
C VAL A 309 -6.44 -2.66 -13.56
N ASP A 310 -5.88 -2.27 -12.42
CA ASP A 310 -6.09 -2.98 -11.15
C ASP A 310 -6.61 -2.09 -10.02
N SER A 311 -6.58 -0.76 -10.20
CA SER A 311 -6.97 0.18 -9.16
C SER A 311 -7.52 1.48 -9.73
N ARG A 312 -8.50 2.05 -9.04
CA ARG A 312 -9.14 3.34 -9.33
C ARG A 312 -9.03 4.22 -8.10
N GLY A 313 -8.37 5.36 -8.20
CA GLY A 313 -8.31 6.38 -7.16
C GLY A 313 -9.29 7.52 -7.45
N VAL A 314 -10.09 7.91 -6.46
CA VAL A 314 -10.98 9.07 -6.54
C VAL A 314 -10.51 10.10 -5.53
N LYS A 315 -10.01 11.24 -6.02
CA LYS A 315 -9.48 12.33 -5.23
C LYS A 315 -10.61 13.21 -4.68
N THR A 316 -10.50 13.62 -3.43
CA THR A 316 -11.41 14.57 -2.77
C THR A 316 -10.58 15.77 -2.30
N PRO A 317 -11.04 17.04 -2.48
CA PRO A 317 -12.35 17.45 -2.97
C PRO A 317 -12.47 17.58 -4.49
N SER A 318 -11.37 17.48 -5.26
CA SER A 318 -11.37 17.73 -6.71
C SER A 318 -12.21 16.73 -7.53
N LYS A 319 -12.69 15.63 -6.92
CA LYS A 319 -13.45 14.53 -7.53
C LYS A 319 -12.78 13.94 -8.79
N SER A 320 -11.46 14.12 -8.93
CA SER A 320 -10.73 13.60 -10.08
C SER A 320 -10.54 12.09 -9.94
N THR A 321 -10.78 11.37 -11.04
CA THR A 321 -10.62 9.92 -11.08
C THR A 321 -9.31 9.56 -11.76
N TRP A 322 -8.60 8.61 -11.17
CA TRP A 322 -7.31 8.11 -11.62
C TRP A 322 -7.37 6.60 -11.68
N TYR A 323 -6.56 6.00 -12.55
CA TYR A 323 -6.44 4.56 -12.67
C TYR A 323 -4.98 4.15 -12.62
N ARG A 324 -4.71 3.02 -11.99
CA ARG A 324 -3.40 2.39 -11.99
C ARG A 324 -3.35 1.37 -13.11
N ILE A 325 -2.40 1.55 -14.01
CA ILE A 325 -2.25 0.78 -15.23
C ILE A 325 -0.92 0.03 -15.26
N ARG A 326 -0.90 -1.07 -16.02
CA ARG A 326 0.29 -1.84 -16.39
C ARG A 326 0.25 -2.12 -17.89
N PHE A 327 1.42 -2.10 -18.55
CA PHE A 327 1.55 -2.47 -19.96
C PHE A 327 1.74 -3.98 -20.18
N ASN A 328 2.04 -4.72 -19.10
CA ASN A 328 2.13 -6.17 -19.08
C ASN A 328 1.09 -6.74 -18.10
N LYS A 329 0.54 -7.92 -18.41
CA LYS A 329 -0.47 -8.61 -17.60
C LYS A 329 0.06 -9.08 -16.24
N ALA A 330 1.37 -9.30 -16.11
CA ALA A 330 1.99 -9.80 -14.88
C ALA A 330 1.79 -8.83 -13.71
N ALA A 331 1.28 -9.31 -12.57
CA ALA A 331 0.88 -8.49 -11.42
C ALA A 331 2.01 -7.62 -10.84
N ASN A 332 3.26 -8.09 -10.99
CA ASN A 332 4.48 -7.41 -10.59
C ASN A 332 5.06 -6.47 -11.65
N ALA A 333 4.44 -6.35 -12.83
CA ALA A 333 4.88 -5.39 -13.84
C ALA A 333 4.77 -3.95 -13.32
N GLN A 334 5.64 -3.07 -13.82
CA GLN A 334 5.67 -1.66 -13.44
C GLN A 334 4.29 -1.02 -13.56
N LYS A 335 3.86 -0.39 -12.46
CA LYS A 335 2.54 0.22 -12.29
C LYS A 335 2.65 1.73 -12.47
N TYR A 336 1.62 2.32 -13.09
CA TYR A 336 1.56 3.76 -13.33
C TYR A 336 0.17 4.30 -13.02
N TRP A 337 0.09 5.44 -12.35
CA TRP A 337 -1.14 6.20 -12.19
C TRP A 337 -1.35 7.16 -13.34
N VAL A 338 -2.53 7.09 -13.96
CA VAL A 338 -2.94 7.96 -15.06
C VAL A 338 -4.30 8.56 -14.78
N PHE A 339 -4.54 9.76 -15.29
CA PHE A 339 -5.82 10.44 -15.14
C PHE A 339 -6.91 9.74 -15.97
N SER A 340 -8.17 9.75 -15.51
CA SER A 340 -9.25 9.02 -16.18
C SER A 340 -9.43 9.38 -17.65
N LYS A 341 -9.12 10.61 -18.07
CA LYS A 341 -9.20 11.07 -19.47
C LYS A 341 -8.11 10.50 -20.39
N THR A 342 -7.22 9.64 -19.89
CA THR A 342 -6.29 8.88 -20.73
C THR A 342 -6.87 7.54 -21.19
N LEU A 343 -7.97 7.07 -20.59
CA LEU A 343 -8.47 5.71 -20.74
C LEU A 343 -9.90 5.68 -21.29
N SER A 344 -10.14 4.73 -22.19
CA SER A 344 -11.46 4.30 -22.60
C SER A 344 -11.74 2.92 -22.01
N PHE A 345 -12.84 2.81 -21.26
CA PHE A 345 -13.35 1.53 -20.74
C PHE A 345 -14.54 1.07 -21.58
N ASN A 346 -14.88 -0.21 -21.47
CA ASN A 346 -16.10 -0.74 -22.08
C ASN A 346 -17.33 0.03 -21.55
N PRO A 347 -18.17 0.59 -22.44
CA PRO A 347 -19.42 1.23 -22.03
C PRO A 347 -20.34 0.26 -21.31
N VAL A 348 -21.05 0.77 -20.30
CA VAL A 348 -22.06 0.02 -19.57
C VAL A 348 -23.28 0.90 -19.29
N THR A 349 -24.46 0.39 -19.61
CA THR A 349 -25.74 1.01 -19.24
C THR A 349 -26.41 0.20 -18.16
N TYR A 350 -27.21 0.86 -17.32
CA TYR A 350 -27.92 0.24 -16.21
C TYR A 350 -29.41 0.55 -16.30
N SER A 351 -30.24 -0.43 -15.98
CA SER A 351 -31.70 -0.27 -15.86
C SER A 351 -32.21 -0.97 -14.62
N ASP A 352 -33.34 -0.51 -14.09
CA ASP A 352 -34.04 -1.22 -13.02
C ASP A 352 -34.74 -2.47 -13.57
N SER A 353 -34.93 -3.46 -12.71
CA SER A 353 -35.66 -4.68 -13.03
C SER A 353 -36.35 -5.20 -11.78
N ASN A 354 -37.37 -6.03 -11.98
CA ASN A 354 -38.10 -6.73 -10.93
C ASN A 354 -38.28 -8.22 -11.26
N GLU A 355 -37.57 -8.73 -12.28
CA GLU A 355 -37.66 -10.12 -12.67
C GLU A 355 -36.98 -11.05 -11.65
N SER A 356 -37.26 -12.34 -11.75
CA SER A 356 -36.53 -13.36 -11.00
C SER A 356 -35.66 -14.16 -11.94
N ILE A 357 -34.44 -14.45 -11.52
CA ILE A 357 -33.50 -15.32 -12.22
C ILE A 357 -33.17 -16.53 -11.35
N THR A 358 -32.92 -17.67 -11.97
CA THR A 358 -32.43 -18.87 -11.29
C THR A 358 -31.00 -19.13 -11.76
N ILE A 359 -30.08 -19.35 -10.82
CA ILE A 359 -28.69 -19.67 -11.15
C ILE A 359 -28.60 -21.13 -11.56
N LYS A 360 -28.24 -21.40 -12.81
CA LYS A 360 -28.15 -22.77 -13.37
C LYS A 360 -26.72 -23.25 -13.59
N SER A 361 -25.73 -22.36 -13.55
CA SER A 361 -24.32 -22.71 -13.72
C SER A 361 -23.43 -22.20 -12.60
N GLY A 362 -22.70 -23.12 -11.97
CA GLY A 362 -21.78 -22.85 -10.86
C GLY A 362 -20.39 -22.33 -11.26
N LYS A 363 -20.16 -22.08 -12.56
CA LYS A 363 -18.83 -21.76 -13.12
C LYS A 363 -18.48 -20.28 -13.09
N TYR A 364 -19.36 -19.41 -12.59
CA TYR A 364 -19.24 -17.96 -12.74
C TYR A 364 -18.94 -17.27 -11.41
N ALA A 365 -18.21 -16.15 -11.49
CA ALA A 365 -17.92 -15.33 -10.32
C ALA A 365 -19.07 -14.38 -10.00
N LEU A 366 -19.41 -14.27 -8.71
CA LEU A 366 -20.21 -13.17 -8.17
C LEU A 366 -19.31 -11.96 -7.94
N ARG A 367 -19.83 -10.76 -8.17
CA ARG A 367 -19.02 -9.54 -8.23
C ARG A 367 -19.67 -8.34 -7.55
N ASN A 368 -18.87 -7.40 -7.04
CA ASN A 368 -19.39 -6.15 -6.48
C ASN A 368 -19.80 -5.12 -7.56
N HIS A 369 -19.24 -5.23 -8.77
CA HIS A 369 -19.52 -4.38 -9.92
C HIS A 369 -19.46 -5.21 -11.22
N VAL A 370 -20.03 -4.66 -12.30
CA VAL A 370 -19.93 -5.24 -13.64
C VAL A 370 -18.46 -5.29 -14.08
N TYR A 371 -18.00 -6.49 -14.44
CA TYR A 371 -16.60 -6.74 -14.76
C TYR A 371 -16.11 -5.99 -16.01
N ASN A 372 -14.90 -5.46 -15.96
CA ASN A 372 -14.19 -4.82 -17.06
C ASN A 372 -14.82 -3.49 -17.50
N THR A 373 -15.19 -2.67 -16.50
CA THR A 373 -15.79 -1.35 -16.65
C THR A 373 -15.03 -0.31 -15.81
N SER A 374 -15.36 0.97 -15.96
CA SER A 374 -14.70 2.07 -15.22
C SER A 374 -14.89 1.99 -13.69
N THR A 375 -15.82 1.17 -13.19
CA THR A 375 -15.99 1.01 -11.74
C THR A 375 -14.99 0.06 -11.11
N LEU A 376 -14.35 -0.80 -11.93
CA LEU A 376 -13.57 -1.95 -11.53
C LEU A 376 -14.37 -2.93 -10.65
N SER A 377 -13.99 -4.20 -10.69
CA SER A 377 -14.78 -5.28 -10.10
C SER A 377 -13.91 -6.30 -9.38
N LYS A 378 -14.31 -6.65 -8.15
CA LYS A 378 -13.76 -7.75 -7.37
C LYS A 378 -14.70 -8.94 -7.44
N VAL A 379 -14.11 -10.14 -7.33
CA VAL A 379 -14.87 -11.35 -7.04
C VAL A 379 -15.31 -11.31 -5.58
N THR A 380 -16.59 -11.48 -5.33
CA THR A 380 -17.21 -11.51 -3.99
C THR A 380 -17.75 -12.89 -3.62
N GLY A 381 -17.71 -13.85 -4.55
CA GLY A 381 -18.18 -15.21 -4.34
C GLY A 381 -18.23 -16.00 -5.65
N SER A 382 -18.79 -17.20 -5.59
CA SER A 382 -18.96 -18.09 -6.74
C SER A 382 -20.44 -18.47 -6.89
N THR A 383 -20.92 -18.54 -8.13
CA THR A 383 -22.28 -19.03 -8.41
C THR A 383 -22.47 -20.48 -7.96
N GLN A 384 -21.40 -21.26 -7.80
CA GLN A 384 -21.48 -22.61 -7.22
C GLN A 384 -22.15 -22.62 -5.84
N SER A 385 -21.90 -21.58 -5.02
CA SER A 385 -22.47 -21.49 -3.66
C SER A 385 -23.97 -21.20 -3.63
N ILE A 386 -24.54 -20.77 -4.76
CA ILE A 386 -25.95 -20.38 -4.90
C ILE A 386 -26.61 -21.09 -6.09
N LEU A 387 -26.07 -22.24 -6.49
CA LEU A 387 -26.58 -23.02 -7.61
C LEU A 387 -28.03 -23.45 -7.33
N ASN A 388 -28.87 -23.40 -8.36
CA ASN A 388 -30.31 -23.68 -8.34
C ASN A 388 -31.15 -22.78 -7.43
N GLN A 389 -30.58 -21.69 -6.90
CA GLN A 389 -31.33 -20.69 -6.14
C GLN A 389 -31.89 -19.60 -7.06
N THR A 390 -33.06 -19.09 -6.70
CA THR A 390 -33.77 -18.02 -7.42
C THR A 390 -33.65 -16.70 -6.67
N PHE A 391 -33.32 -15.63 -7.40
CA PHE A 391 -33.16 -14.30 -6.83
C PHE A 391 -33.99 -13.27 -7.59
N LYS A 392 -34.60 -12.34 -6.86
CA LYS A 392 -35.21 -11.14 -7.44
C LYS A 392 -34.12 -10.17 -7.87
N VAL A 393 -34.04 -9.93 -9.17
CA VAL A 393 -33.14 -8.95 -9.77
C VAL A 393 -33.69 -7.56 -9.50
N ASN A 394 -32.81 -6.65 -9.05
CA ASN A 394 -33.17 -5.24 -8.83
C ASN A 394 -32.54 -4.29 -9.86
N LYS A 395 -31.49 -4.72 -10.59
CA LYS A 395 -30.94 -3.98 -11.73
C LYS A 395 -30.38 -4.93 -12.80
N LYS A 396 -30.40 -4.48 -14.04
CA LYS A 396 -29.65 -5.06 -15.16
C LYS A 396 -28.50 -4.15 -15.57
N ALA A 397 -27.51 -4.72 -16.25
CA ALA A 397 -26.52 -3.95 -16.96
C ALA A 397 -26.14 -4.57 -18.30
N ASN A 398 -26.02 -3.72 -19.31
CA ASN A 398 -25.57 -4.11 -20.65
C ASN A 398 -24.19 -3.50 -20.88
N LYS A 399 -23.17 -4.36 -20.96
CA LYS A 399 -21.79 -3.93 -21.20
C LYS A 399 -21.36 -4.30 -22.61
N THR A 400 -21.07 -3.28 -23.43
CA THR A 400 -20.61 -3.45 -24.80
C THR A 400 -19.09 -3.50 -24.86
N HIS A 401 -18.55 -4.42 -25.66
CA HIS A 401 -17.12 -4.55 -25.96
C HIS A 401 -16.93 -4.86 -27.44
N GLY A 402 -15.68 -4.84 -27.94
CA GLY A 402 -15.41 -4.98 -29.38
C GLY A 402 -15.81 -6.31 -30.03
N LYS A 403 -16.43 -7.25 -29.30
CA LYS A 403 -16.92 -8.54 -29.83
C LYS A 403 -18.41 -8.77 -29.57
N GLY A 404 -19.13 -7.80 -28.99
CA GLY A 404 -20.54 -7.96 -28.64
C GLY A 404 -20.91 -7.28 -27.32
N THR A 405 -22.04 -7.71 -26.76
CA THR A 405 -22.57 -7.19 -25.50
C THR A 405 -22.71 -8.35 -24.51
N THR A 406 -22.34 -8.11 -23.25
CA THR A 406 -22.65 -9.03 -22.15
C THR A 406 -23.72 -8.42 -21.27
N HIS A 407 -24.70 -9.23 -20.88
CA HIS A 407 -25.77 -8.86 -19.97
C HIS A 407 -25.45 -9.33 -18.55
N TRP A 408 -25.86 -8.53 -17.57
CA TRP A 408 -25.56 -8.74 -16.16
C TRP A 408 -26.79 -8.47 -15.31
N TYR A 409 -26.93 -9.25 -14.24
CA TYR A 409 -28.01 -9.12 -13.27
C TYR A 409 -27.45 -8.74 -11.91
N ARG A 410 -28.14 -7.82 -11.22
CA ARG A 410 -27.85 -7.46 -9.84
C ARG A 410 -28.98 -7.90 -8.92
N PHE A 411 -28.62 -8.53 -7.82
CA PHE A 411 -29.55 -8.91 -6.75
C PHE A 411 -28.89 -8.73 -5.39
N LYS A 412 -29.68 -8.94 -4.33
CA LYS A 412 -29.21 -8.92 -2.94
C LYS A 412 -28.81 -10.33 -2.51
N LEU A 413 -27.60 -10.48 -2.00
CA LEU A 413 -27.13 -11.70 -1.35
C LEU A 413 -26.52 -11.30 0.00
N ASN A 414 -27.11 -11.77 1.09
CA ASN A 414 -26.74 -11.38 2.46
C ASN A 414 -26.66 -9.86 2.63
N ASP A 415 -27.72 -9.16 2.21
CA ASP A 415 -27.85 -7.69 2.18
C ASP A 415 -26.84 -6.91 1.32
N GLN A 416 -25.89 -7.59 0.68
CA GLN A 416 -24.94 -7.00 -0.24
C GLN A 416 -25.45 -7.02 -1.67
N ASN A 417 -25.18 -5.95 -2.41
CA ASN A 417 -25.45 -5.93 -3.85
C ASN A 417 -24.37 -6.76 -4.56
N VAL A 418 -24.81 -7.78 -5.30
CA VAL A 418 -23.93 -8.63 -6.11
C VAL A 418 -24.37 -8.61 -7.57
N TRP A 419 -23.40 -8.68 -8.48
CA TRP A 419 -23.57 -8.77 -9.92
C TRP A 419 -23.15 -10.15 -10.40
N VAL A 420 -23.90 -10.71 -11.35
CA VAL A 420 -23.59 -11.94 -12.06
C VAL A 420 -23.80 -11.75 -13.56
N CYS A 421 -23.04 -12.49 -14.36
CA CYS A 421 -23.19 -12.50 -15.82
C CYS A 421 -24.41 -13.37 -16.19
N GLU A 422 -25.17 -12.99 -17.23
CA GLU A 422 -26.39 -13.69 -17.65
C GLU A 422 -26.17 -15.18 -17.96
N GLN A 423 -25.01 -15.58 -18.49
CA GLN A 423 -24.70 -16.99 -18.77
C GLN A 423 -24.70 -17.88 -17.51
N ALA A 424 -24.73 -17.30 -16.30
CA ALA A 424 -24.95 -18.08 -15.08
C ALA A 424 -26.40 -18.59 -14.92
N THR A 425 -27.34 -18.05 -15.70
CA THR A 425 -28.79 -18.32 -15.64
C THR A 425 -29.32 -19.14 -16.81
N GLU A 426 -28.49 -19.31 -17.83
CA GLU A 426 -28.80 -20.08 -19.04
C GLU A 426 -28.89 -21.58 -18.76
#